data_AF-A0A954Y5X8-F1
#
_entry.id   AF-A0A954Y5X8-F1
#
_cell.length_a   1.000
_cell.length_b   1.000
_cell.length_c   1.000
_cell.angle_alpha   90.00
_cell.angle_beta   90.00
_cell.angle_gamma   90.00
#
_symmetry.space_group_name_H-M   'P 1'
#
loop_
_entity.id
_entity.type
_entity.pdbx_description
1 polymer ?
#
loop_
_entity_poly.entity_id
_entity_poly.type
_entity_poly.pdbx_seq_one_letter_code
_entity_poly.pdbx_strand_id
1 'polypeptide(L)'
;MKCRAILILLIASLYLLSGTPEAQAAESPAEANPVSADRTAFDEAFADYKAMIRQIEDLRIEYQTADQARREEINLQFPSLIAEGQKKVDKMIAEALKLYQASPEADAKVSELLYTVAQHKLVGSGANSQGGDQFEQAFDIIQALIEGGNESAGLATMGVISAFCTNHYDVAEEYAAIATERKEKASFLGADLLDKA
;
A
#
# COMPACT_ATOMS: atom_id res chain seq x y z
N MET A 1 -34.69 25.14 -50.05
CA MET A 1 -33.55 25.54 -50.92
C MET A 1 -32.32 24.85 -50.34
N LYS A 2 -31.55 23.95 -50.97
CA LYS A 2 -31.45 23.30 -52.30
C LYS A 2 -30.83 21.91 -51.98
N CYS A 3 -31.43 20.76 -52.36
CA CYS A 3 -31.19 20.01 -53.62
C CYS A 3 -29.69 19.82 -53.94
N ARG A 4 -29.13 18.61 -53.76
CA ARG A 4 -29.07 17.44 -54.69
C ARG A 4 -27.92 17.53 -55.71
N ALA A 5 -27.04 16.52 -55.73
CA ALA A 5 -26.49 15.80 -56.90
C ALA A 5 -25.18 15.06 -56.48
N ILE A 6 -25.12 13.73 -56.36
CA ILE A 6 -25.15 12.66 -57.39
C ILE A 6 -23.82 12.54 -58.15
N LEU A 7 -23.19 11.34 -58.07
CA LEU A 7 -22.71 10.46 -59.17
C LEU A 7 -21.42 9.71 -58.73
N ILE A 8 -21.50 8.51 -58.12
CA ILE A 8 -21.55 7.16 -58.72
C ILE A 8 -20.41 6.84 -59.71
N LEU A 9 -19.51 5.95 -59.29
CA LEU A 9 -18.73 4.99 -60.10
C LEU A 9 -18.24 3.92 -59.11
N LEU A 10 -18.98 2.86 -58.75
CA LEU A 10 -19.35 1.66 -59.51
C LEU A 10 -18.16 0.94 -60.15
N ILE A 11 -17.43 0.14 -59.37
CA ILE A 11 -16.89 -1.15 -59.86
C ILE A 11 -17.17 -2.20 -58.78
N ALA A 12 -18.18 -3.01 -59.07
CA ALA A 12 -18.38 -4.31 -58.46
C ALA A 12 -17.31 -5.28 -58.99
N SER A 13 -16.69 -6.05 -58.10
CA SER A 13 -16.10 -7.33 -58.46
C SER A 13 -16.27 -8.29 -57.30
N LEU A 14 -17.35 -9.05 -57.46
CA LEU A 14 -17.70 -10.27 -56.76
C LEU A 14 -16.59 -11.30 -56.98
N TYR A 15 -15.97 -11.79 -55.91
CA TYR A 15 -15.40 -13.15 -55.91
C TYR A 15 -15.85 -13.89 -54.66
N LEU A 16 -16.35 -15.09 -54.95
CA LEU A 16 -16.89 -16.10 -54.08
C LEU A 16 -15.78 -16.82 -53.28
N LEU A 17 -16.12 -17.12 -52.04
CA LEU A 17 -15.97 -18.41 -51.37
C LEU A 17 -14.57 -19.08 -51.38
N SER A 18 -13.85 -18.91 -50.27
CA SER A 18 -13.02 -19.97 -49.69
C SER A 18 -13.17 -19.92 -48.17
N GLY A 19 -13.65 -21.02 -47.59
CA GLY A 19 -13.72 -21.19 -46.15
C GLY A 19 -12.32 -21.32 -45.57
N THR A 20 -12.10 -20.69 -44.42
CA THR A 20 -10.98 -21.00 -43.52
C THR A 20 -11.55 -21.04 -42.10
N PRO A 21 -11.38 -22.15 -41.36
CA PRO A 21 -11.87 -22.29 -39.99
C PRO A 21 -10.98 -21.52 -39.00
N GLU A 22 -11.54 -21.24 -37.82
CA GLU A 22 -10.86 -21.04 -36.54
C GLU A 22 -9.54 -20.25 -36.53
N ALA A 23 -9.63 -18.98 -36.17
CA ALA A 23 -8.64 -18.36 -35.31
C ALA A 23 -9.36 -17.95 -34.01
N GLN A 24 -9.57 -18.97 -33.17
CA GLN A 24 -9.79 -18.79 -31.75
C GLN A 24 -8.66 -17.90 -31.25
N ALA A 25 -9.00 -16.68 -30.84
CA ALA A 25 -8.08 -15.82 -30.12
C ALA A 25 -7.66 -16.62 -28.89
N ALA A 26 -6.49 -17.25 -29.00
CA ALA A 26 -5.81 -17.83 -27.87
C ALA A 26 -5.57 -16.67 -26.91
N GLU A 27 -6.37 -16.63 -25.83
CA GLU A 27 -5.92 -16.06 -24.58
C GLU A 27 -4.54 -16.64 -24.34
N SER A 28 -3.52 -15.82 -24.58
CA SER A 28 -2.18 -16.12 -24.07
C SER A 28 -2.36 -16.38 -22.58
N PRO A 29 -1.95 -17.55 -22.06
CA PRO A 29 -1.97 -17.77 -20.63
C PRO A 29 -1.20 -16.60 -20.02
N ALA A 30 -1.85 -15.85 -19.13
CA ALA A 30 -1.12 -15.00 -18.22
C ALA A 30 -0.11 -15.93 -17.55
N GLU A 31 1.17 -15.78 -17.89
CA GLU A 31 2.25 -16.50 -17.25
C GLU A 31 2.09 -16.25 -15.76
N ALA A 32 1.66 -17.29 -15.04
CA ALA A 32 1.67 -17.30 -13.60
C ALA A 32 3.13 -17.20 -13.20
N ASN A 33 3.59 -15.96 -12.97
CA ASN A 33 4.91 -15.70 -12.43
C ASN A 33 5.09 -16.60 -11.21
N PRO A 34 6.21 -17.35 -11.10
CA PRO A 34 6.48 -18.14 -9.91
C PRO A 34 6.41 -17.20 -8.71
N VAL A 35 5.50 -17.49 -7.80
CA VAL A 35 5.35 -16.77 -6.53
C VAL A 35 6.69 -16.86 -5.83
N SER A 36 7.38 -15.72 -5.67
CA SER A 36 8.66 -15.67 -4.96
C SER A 36 8.45 -16.10 -3.50
N ALA A 37 9.48 -16.67 -2.87
CA ALA A 37 9.42 -17.04 -1.46
C ALA A 37 9.01 -15.85 -0.57
N ASP A 38 9.48 -14.64 -0.91
CA ASP A 38 9.12 -13.40 -0.21
C ASP A 38 7.63 -13.06 -0.33
N ARG A 39 7.01 -13.33 -1.49
CA ARG A 39 5.57 -13.16 -1.65
C ARG A 39 4.80 -14.11 -0.74
N THR A 40 5.19 -15.39 -0.71
CA THR A 40 4.55 -16.36 0.18
C THR A 40 4.68 -15.95 1.65
N ALA A 41 5.86 -15.50 2.08
CA ALA A 41 6.09 -15.06 3.45
C ALA A 41 5.22 -13.84 3.83
N PHE A 42 5.09 -12.86 2.93
CA PHE A 42 4.20 -11.72 3.12
C PHE A 42 2.73 -12.16 3.20
N ASP A 43 2.26 -13.01 2.27
CA ASP A 43 0.86 -13.45 2.23
C ASP A 43 0.47 -14.22 3.50
N GLU A 44 1.36 -15.06 4.03
CA GLU A 44 1.18 -15.76 5.30
C GLU A 44 1.12 -14.77 6.49
N ALA A 45 2.06 -13.81 6.57
CA ALA A 45 2.07 -12.81 7.63
C ALA A 45 0.81 -11.92 7.60
N PHE A 46 0.36 -11.55 6.40
CA PHE A 46 -0.86 -10.78 6.18
C PHE A 46 -2.12 -11.59 6.55
N ALA A 47 -2.15 -12.89 6.23
CA ALA A 47 -3.24 -13.77 6.63
C ALA A 47 -3.34 -13.93 8.15
N ASP A 48 -2.20 -14.12 8.83
CA ASP A 48 -2.10 -14.18 10.29
C ASP A 48 -2.63 -12.90 10.95
N TYR A 49 -2.21 -11.74 10.46
CA TYR A 49 -2.67 -10.44 10.97
C TYR A 49 -4.19 -10.29 10.81
N LYS A 50 -4.75 -10.62 9.63
CA LYS A 50 -6.20 -10.57 9.40
C LYS A 50 -6.97 -11.52 10.32
N ALA A 51 -6.43 -12.71 10.60
CA ALA A 51 -7.05 -13.65 11.51
C ALA A 51 -7.10 -13.11 12.94
N MET A 52 -6.02 -12.46 13.41
CA MET A 52 -5.99 -11.79 14.71
C MET A 52 -7.01 -10.65 14.81
N ILE A 53 -7.10 -9.79 13.79
CA ILE A 53 -8.11 -8.71 13.78
C ILE A 53 -9.53 -9.26 13.87
N ARG A 54 -9.82 -10.38 13.19
CA ARG A 54 -11.13 -11.04 13.30
C ARG A 54 -11.42 -11.51 14.73
N GLN A 55 -10.44 -12.10 15.42
CA GLN A 55 -10.60 -12.52 16.81
C GLN A 55 -10.91 -11.33 17.75
N ILE A 56 -10.21 -10.21 17.55
CA ILE A 56 -10.46 -8.97 18.32
C ILE A 56 -11.87 -8.43 18.05
N GLU A 57 -12.30 -8.42 16.79
CA GLU A 57 -13.63 -7.98 16.40
C GLU A 57 -14.74 -8.90 16.95
N ASP A 58 -14.54 -10.22 16.90
CA ASP A 58 -15.48 -11.19 17.46
C ASP A 58 -15.68 -10.98 18.96
N LEU A 59 -14.59 -10.77 19.72
CA LEU A 59 -14.65 -10.46 21.15
C LEU A 59 -15.30 -9.11 21.42
N ARG A 60 -15.03 -8.10 20.59
CA ARG A 60 -15.69 -6.79 20.69
C ARG A 60 -17.20 -6.92 20.48
N ILE A 61 -17.64 -7.72 19.50
CA ILE A 61 -19.07 -7.99 19.24
C ILE A 61 -19.67 -8.73 20.44
N GLU A 62 -19.01 -9.78 20.94
CA GLU A 62 -19.46 -10.54 22.10
C GLU A 62 -19.63 -9.62 23.32
N TYR A 63 -18.64 -8.76 23.59
CA TYR A 63 -18.65 -7.79 24.68
C TYR A 63 -19.89 -6.89 24.68
N GLN A 64 -20.40 -6.51 23.50
CA GLN A 64 -21.56 -5.62 23.39
C GLN A 64 -22.83 -6.26 23.94
N THR A 65 -22.99 -7.58 23.80
CA THR A 65 -24.19 -8.33 24.22
C THR A 65 -23.99 -9.19 25.47
N ALA A 66 -22.75 -9.37 25.93
CA ALA A 66 -22.39 -10.18 27.08
C ALA A 66 -22.96 -9.62 28.40
N ASP A 67 -23.19 -10.54 29.36
CA ASP A 67 -23.46 -10.19 30.75
C ASP A 67 -22.20 -9.64 31.46
N GLN A 68 -22.34 -9.19 32.70
CA GLN A 68 -21.24 -8.55 33.43
C GLN A 68 -20.07 -9.51 33.65
N ALA A 69 -20.32 -10.75 34.07
CA ALA A 69 -19.27 -11.71 34.35
C ALA A 69 -18.45 -12.00 33.07
N ARG A 70 -19.13 -12.17 31.93
CA ARG A 70 -18.46 -12.41 30.66
C ARG A 70 -17.70 -11.19 30.14
N ARG A 71 -18.21 -9.97 30.36
CA ARG A 71 -17.46 -8.73 30.03
C ARG A 71 -16.15 -8.63 30.81
N GLU A 72 -16.17 -8.99 32.09
CA GLU A 72 -14.97 -9.00 32.93
C GLU A 72 -13.94 -10.01 32.40
N GLU A 73 -14.37 -11.21 31.99
CA GLU A 73 -13.49 -12.19 31.34
C GLU A 73 -12.89 -11.69 30.03
N ILE A 74 -13.70 -11.08 29.15
CA ILE A 74 -13.23 -10.54 27.87
C ILE A 74 -12.21 -9.43 28.10
N ASN A 75 -12.44 -8.55 29.08
CA ASN A 75 -11.49 -7.48 29.45
C ASN A 75 -10.12 -8.01 29.89
N LEU A 76 -10.07 -9.21 30.50
CA LEU A 76 -8.80 -9.85 30.87
C LEU A 76 -8.06 -10.42 29.65
N GLN A 77 -8.75 -10.71 28.54
CA GLN A 77 -8.15 -11.27 27.32
C GLN A 77 -7.55 -10.20 26.41
N PHE A 78 -8.18 -9.02 26.33
CA PHE A 78 -7.78 -7.94 25.42
C PHE A 78 -6.28 -7.57 25.47
N PRO A 79 -5.65 -7.36 26.65
CA PRO A 79 -4.24 -6.99 26.69
C PRO A 79 -3.31 -7.99 26.00
N SER A 80 -3.57 -9.29 26.18
CA SER A 80 -2.78 -10.35 25.53
C SER A 80 -2.99 -10.36 24.02
N LEU A 81 -4.23 -10.19 23.56
CA LEU A 81 -4.55 -10.16 22.13
C LEU A 81 -3.99 -8.92 21.44
N ILE A 82 -3.99 -7.77 22.11
CA ILE A 82 -3.36 -6.56 21.59
C ILE A 82 -1.84 -6.78 21.45
N ALA A 83 -1.20 -7.35 22.48
CA ALA A 83 0.23 -7.64 22.43
C ALA A 83 0.60 -8.66 21.34
N GLU A 84 -0.24 -9.68 21.10
CA GLU A 84 -0.05 -10.63 20.01
C GLU A 84 -0.30 -9.97 18.65
N GLY A 85 -1.35 -9.16 18.54
CA GLY A 85 -1.66 -8.37 17.35
C GLY A 85 -0.52 -7.47 16.93
N GLN A 86 0.13 -6.80 17.89
CA GLN A 86 1.31 -5.98 17.61
C GLN A 86 2.42 -6.81 16.94
N LYS A 87 2.74 -7.99 17.49
CA LYS A 87 3.76 -8.89 16.90
C LYS A 87 3.40 -9.32 15.48
N LYS A 88 2.11 -9.55 15.20
CA LYS A 88 1.63 -9.92 13.86
C LYS A 88 1.74 -8.75 12.88
N VAL A 89 1.42 -7.53 13.32
CA VAL A 89 1.62 -6.31 12.53
C VAL A 89 3.09 -6.11 12.21
N ASP A 90 3.97 -6.22 13.21
CA ASP A 90 5.42 -6.05 13.02
C ASP A 90 5.98 -7.07 12.02
N LYS A 91 5.56 -8.34 12.12
CA LYS A 91 5.94 -9.38 11.16
C LYS A 91 5.44 -9.06 9.75
N MET A 92 4.18 -8.65 9.61
CA MET A 92 3.59 -8.28 8.31
C MET A 92 4.36 -7.14 7.65
N ILE A 93 4.71 -6.10 8.41
CA ILE A 93 5.50 -4.96 7.92
C ILE A 93 6.89 -5.42 7.50
N ALA A 94 7.56 -6.25 8.31
CA ALA A 94 8.89 -6.76 7.99
C ALA A 94 8.91 -7.60 6.70
N GLU A 95 7.93 -8.48 6.49
CA GLU A 95 7.84 -9.25 5.24
C GLU A 95 7.43 -8.39 4.05
N ALA A 96 6.58 -7.37 4.24
CA ALA A 96 6.26 -6.39 3.20
C ALA A 96 7.51 -5.61 2.75
N LEU A 97 8.35 -5.20 3.69
CA LEU A 97 9.59 -4.48 3.41
C LEU A 97 10.57 -5.35 2.61
N LYS A 98 10.77 -6.61 3.00
CA LYS A 98 11.61 -7.54 2.24
C LYS A 98 11.09 -7.75 0.82
N LEU A 99 9.78 -7.97 0.68
CA LEU A 99 9.15 -8.16 -0.62
C LEU A 99 9.32 -6.92 -1.51
N TYR A 100 9.16 -5.72 -0.96
CA TYR A 100 9.43 -4.48 -1.68
C TYR A 100 10.90 -4.35 -2.09
N GLN A 101 11.84 -4.59 -1.17
CA GLN A 101 13.27 -4.51 -1.45
C GLN A 101 13.73 -5.51 -2.52
N ALA A 102 13.11 -6.69 -2.60
CA ALA A 102 13.42 -7.69 -3.61
C ALA A 102 12.91 -7.31 -5.02
N SER A 103 11.84 -6.51 -5.11
CA SER A 103 11.27 -6.06 -6.37
C SER A 103 10.52 -4.72 -6.17
N PRO A 104 11.25 -3.60 -6.11
CA PRO A 104 10.66 -2.29 -5.84
C PRO A 104 9.58 -1.94 -6.87
N GLU A 105 8.48 -1.32 -6.41
CA GLU A 105 7.34 -0.88 -7.23
C GLU A 105 6.63 -2.01 -8.02
N ALA A 106 6.99 -3.29 -7.84
CA ALA A 106 6.33 -4.41 -8.52
C ALA A 106 4.92 -4.69 -7.98
N ASP A 107 4.63 -4.29 -6.74
CA ASP A 107 3.31 -4.37 -6.12
C ASP A 107 2.89 -3.03 -5.51
N ALA A 108 1.95 -2.36 -6.16
CA ALA A 108 1.40 -1.09 -5.71
C ALA A 108 0.77 -1.18 -4.30
N LYS A 109 0.18 -2.32 -3.91
CA LYS A 109 -0.43 -2.49 -2.58
C LYS A 109 0.60 -2.62 -1.47
N VAL A 110 1.73 -3.28 -1.75
CA VAL A 110 2.84 -3.36 -0.80
C VAL A 110 3.48 -1.98 -0.63
N SER A 111 3.64 -1.26 -1.73
CA SER A 111 4.16 0.12 -1.74
C SER A 111 3.24 1.06 -0.94
N GLU A 112 1.93 1.00 -1.19
CA GLU A 112 0.92 1.77 -0.44
C GLU A 112 0.91 1.40 1.05
N LEU A 113 0.95 0.11 1.38
CA LEU A 113 1.03 -0.37 2.77
C LEU A 113 2.24 0.23 3.49
N LEU A 114 3.43 0.12 2.91
CA LEU A 114 4.66 0.63 3.50
C LEU A 114 4.62 2.15 3.65
N TYR A 115 4.11 2.86 2.63
CA TYR A 115 3.93 4.30 2.70
C TYR A 115 3.01 4.72 3.85
N THR A 116 1.84 4.09 4.00
CA THR A 116 0.89 4.38 5.10
C THR A 116 1.48 4.02 6.46
N VAL A 117 2.24 2.93 6.55
CA VAL A 117 2.91 2.53 7.79
C VAL A 117 3.99 3.54 8.16
N ALA A 118 4.82 3.99 7.22
CA ALA A 118 5.81 5.03 7.45
C ALA A 118 5.17 6.33 7.94
N GLN A 119 4.08 6.76 7.29
CA GLN A 119 3.30 7.91 7.69
C GLN A 119 2.77 7.78 9.12
N HIS A 120 2.12 6.67 9.45
CA HIS A 120 1.61 6.41 10.80
C HIS A 120 2.71 6.40 11.87
N LYS A 121 3.86 5.80 11.57
CA LYS A 121 5.02 5.78 12.48
C LYS A 121 5.62 7.17 12.69
N LEU A 122 5.61 8.01 11.65
CA LEU A 122 6.17 9.35 11.70
C LEU A 122 5.27 10.35 12.45
N VAL A 123 4.01 10.49 12.03
CA VAL A 123 3.11 11.55 12.51
C VAL A 123 1.97 11.05 13.39
N GLY A 124 1.76 9.74 13.48
CA GLY A 124 0.60 9.15 14.14
C GLY A 124 -0.69 9.29 13.31
N SER A 125 -1.75 8.62 13.75
CA SER A 125 -3.09 8.76 13.18
C SER A 125 -4.20 8.41 14.19
N GLY A 126 -5.45 8.78 13.86
CA GLY A 126 -6.64 8.45 14.63
C GLY A 126 -6.93 9.33 15.85
N ALA A 127 -8.12 9.12 16.44
CA ALA A 127 -8.75 10.00 17.44
C ALA A 127 -7.98 10.20 18.77
N ASN A 128 -6.87 9.50 18.98
CA ASN A 128 -6.04 9.58 20.19
C ASN A 128 -4.53 9.71 19.88
N SER A 129 -4.17 10.15 18.66
CA SER A 129 -2.77 10.22 18.23
C SER A 129 -2.03 8.89 18.42
N GLN A 130 -2.62 7.77 17.98
CA GLN A 130 -1.94 6.48 18.03
C GLN A 130 -0.84 6.47 16.96
N GLY A 131 0.36 6.02 17.31
CA GLY A 131 1.53 6.12 16.42
C GLY A 131 2.35 7.39 16.68
N GLY A 132 3.17 7.78 15.71
CA GLY A 132 4.04 8.95 15.80
C GLY A 132 5.31 8.72 16.61
N ASP A 133 6.26 9.65 16.44
CA ASP A 133 7.57 9.69 17.11
C ASP A 133 8.42 8.40 16.98
N GLN A 134 8.07 7.50 16.07
CA GLN A 134 8.82 6.29 15.77
C GLN A 134 9.74 6.54 14.58
N PHE A 135 10.58 7.58 14.70
CA PHE A 135 11.38 8.13 13.60
C PHE A 135 12.32 7.10 12.98
N GLU A 136 12.94 6.25 13.79
CA GLU A 136 13.83 5.18 13.32
C GLU A 136 13.08 4.18 12.43
N GLN A 137 11.91 3.73 12.90
CA GLN A 137 11.11 2.75 12.16
C GLN A 137 10.47 3.35 10.90
N ALA A 138 10.11 4.64 10.95
CA ALA A 138 9.65 5.37 9.78
C ALA A 138 10.80 5.55 8.76
N PHE A 139 11.99 5.93 9.23
CA PHE A 139 13.17 6.17 8.42
C PHE A 139 13.55 4.92 7.61
N ASP A 140 13.63 3.75 8.23
CA ASP A 140 13.97 2.49 7.55
C ASP A 140 13.03 2.20 6.37
N ILE A 141 11.72 2.42 6.55
CA ILE A 141 10.71 2.20 5.50
C ILE A 141 10.79 3.29 4.42
N ILE A 142 10.91 4.56 4.82
CA ILE A 142 10.99 5.70 3.90
C ILE A 142 12.24 5.58 3.02
N GLN A 143 13.38 5.23 3.61
CA GLN A 143 14.61 4.99 2.88
C GLN A 143 14.42 3.92 1.82
N ALA A 144 13.88 2.76 2.18
CA ALA A 144 13.61 1.69 1.22
C ALA A 144 12.69 2.15 0.09
N LEU A 145 11.63 2.90 0.38
CA LEU A 145 10.71 3.44 -0.62
C LEU A 145 11.39 4.44 -1.56
N ILE A 146 12.20 5.38 -1.04
CA ILE A 146 12.92 6.37 -1.85
C ILE A 146 13.98 5.68 -2.73
N GLU A 147 14.79 4.78 -2.17
CA GLU A 147 15.81 4.01 -2.90
C GLU A 147 15.17 3.08 -3.95
N GLY A 148 13.96 2.58 -3.68
CA GLY A 148 13.14 1.80 -4.61
C GLY A 148 12.51 2.62 -5.74
N GLY A 149 12.64 3.95 -5.73
CA GLY A 149 12.11 4.84 -6.75
C GLY A 149 10.66 5.28 -6.52
N ASN A 150 10.11 5.08 -5.32
CA ASN A 150 8.76 5.55 -5.01
C ASN A 150 8.69 7.09 -5.00
N GLU A 151 7.69 7.64 -5.67
CA GLU A 151 7.46 9.09 -5.80
C GLU A 151 6.16 9.56 -5.15
N SER A 152 5.64 8.80 -4.19
CA SER A 152 4.44 9.18 -3.45
C SER A 152 4.61 10.57 -2.85
N ALA A 153 3.59 11.41 -3.03
CA ALA A 153 3.65 12.82 -2.64
C ALA A 153 3.98 12.94 -1.14
N GLY A 154 5.04 13.71 -0.84
CA GLY A 154 5.46 13.97 0.52
C GLY A 154 6.39 12.93 1.12
N LEU A 155 6.73 11.86 0.39
CA LEU A 155 7.65 10.82 0.86
C LEU A 155 9.04 11.38 1.15
N ALA A 156 9.58 12.22 0.26
CA ALA A 156 10.90 12.81 0.49
C ALA A 156 10.88 13.77 1.67
N THR A 157 9.80 14.54 1.83
CA THR A 157 9.57 15.44 2.97
C THR A 157 9.49 14.67 4.30
N MET A 158 8.81 13.52 4.33
CA MET A 158 8.83 12.61 5.49
C MET A 158 10.24 12.04 5.74
N GLY A 159 10.99 11.77 4.66
CA GLY A 159 12.40 11.39 4.71
C GLY A 159 13.25 12.43 5.42
N VAL A 160 13.12 13.72 5.08
CA VAL A 160 13.86 14.81 5.74
C VAL A 160 13.68 14.79 7.24
N ILE A 161 12.43 14.69 7.73
CA ILE A 161 12.16 14.69 9.18
C ILE A 161 12.74 13.44 9.84
N SER A 162 12.40 12.26 9.31
CA SER A 162 12.81 10.99 9.93
C SER A 162 14.34 10.90 9.99
N ALA A 163 15.05 11.28 8.93
CA ALA A 163 16.51 11.37 8.88
C ALA A 163 17.07 12.40 9.88
N PHE A 164 16.48 13.61 9.94
CA PHE A 164 16.92 14.65 10.87
C PHE A 164 16.76 14.22 12.35
N CYS A 165 15.59 13.67 12.70
CA CYS A 165 15.27 13.21 14.05
C CYS A 165 16.14 12.04 14.51
N THR A 166 16.69 11.27 13.57
CA THR A 166 17.59 10.14 13.81
C THR A 166 19.08 10.48 13.62
N ASN A 167 19.39 11.76 13.43
CA ASN A 167 20.75 12.32 13.26
C ASN A 167 21.47 11.89 11.96
N HIS A 168 20.73 11.47 10.92
CA HIS A 168 21.26 11.23 9.58
C HIS A 168 21.23 12.51 8.74
N TYR A 169 21.99 13.53 9.15
CA TYR A 169 21.90 14.88 8.56
C TYR A 169 22.28 14.94 7.07
N ASP A 170 23.28 14.16 6.64
CA ASP A 170 23.66 14.10 5.23
C ASP A 170 22.52 13.54 4.36
N VAL A 171 21.83 12.50 4.87
CA VAL A 171 20.65 11.91 4.22
C VAL A 171 19.46 12.87 4.25
N ALA A 172 19.30 13.63 5.35
CA ALA A 172 18.27 14.65 5.43
C ALA A 172 18.46 15.76 4.39
N GLU A 173 19.71 16.18 4.12
CA GLU A 173 20.04 17.13 3.07
C GLU A 173 19.75 16.56 1.67
N GLU A 174 20.11 15.29 1.42
CA GLU A 174 19.78 14.60 0.18
C GLU A 174 18.27 14.55 -0.05
N TYR A 175 17.49 14.12 0.94
CA TYR A 175 16.04 14.05 0.85
C TYR A 175 15.40 15.44 0.71
N ALA A 176 16.00 16.49 1.26
CA ALA A 176 15.53 17.86 1.06
C ALA A 176 15.73 18.33 -0.39
N ALA A 177 16.84 17.92 -1.03
CA ALA A 177 17.06 18.16 -2.45
C ALA A 177 16.01 17.42 -3.31
N ILE A 178 15.74 16.15 -3.01
CA ILE A 178 14.70 15.36 -3.70
C ILE A 178 13.31 16.00 -3.53
N ALA A 179 12.94 16.39 -2.32
CA ALA A 179 11.67 17.05 -2.04
C ALA A 179 11.53 18.37 -2.82
N THR A 180 12.62 19.13 -2.93
CA THR A 180 12.66 20.38 -3.72
C THR A 180 12.50 20.11 -5.21
N GLU A 181 13.22 19.13 -5.76
CA GLU A 181 13.11 18.73 -7.17
C GLU A 181 11.70 18.26 -7.52
N ARG A 182 11.11 17.43 -6.65
CA ARG A 182 9.74 16.92 -6.76
C ARG A 182 8.67 17.98 -6.46
N LYS A 183 9.07 19.18 -6.02
CA LYS A 183 8.19 20.28 -5.60
C LYS A 183 7.18 19.83 -4.54
N GLU A 184 7.61 18.98 -3.62
CA GLU A 184 6.79 18.59 -2.49
C GLU A 184 6.48 19.80 -1.63
N LYS A 185 5.24 19.89 -1.16
CA LYS A 185 4.83 21.00 -0.32
C LYS A 185 5.36 20.76 1.09
N ALA A 186 6.05 21.75 1.66
CA ALA A 186 6.38 21.72 3.09
C ALA A 186 5.11 21.63 3.98
N SER A 187 3.96 22.13 3.50
CA SER A 187 2.66 21.97 4.16
C SER A 187 2.15 20.54 4.20
N PHE A 188 2.75 19.63 3.43
CA PHE A 188 2.38 18.23 3.40
C PHE A 188 2.32 17.66 4.82
N LEU A 189 3.27 18.05 5.67
CA LEU A 189 3.41 17.64 7.08
C LEU A 189 2.41 18.26 8.04
N GLY A 190 1.83 19.39 7.68
CA GLY A 190 0.86 20.12 8.50
C GLY A 190 -0.57 19.67 8.20
N ALA A 191 -1.40 20.60 7.74
CA ALA A 191 -2.81 20.32 7.44
C ALA A 191 -3.01 19.13 6.49
N ASP A 192 -2.15 18.96 5.48
CA ASP A 192 -2.36 17.93 4.45
C ASP A 192 -2.16 16.49 4.96
N LEU A 193 -1.30 16.28 5.97
CA LEU A 193 -1.08 15.00 6.65
C LEU A 193 -2.01 14.82 7.83
N LEU A 194 -2.17 15.85 8.67
CA LEU A 194 -2.99 15.80 9.87
C LEU A 194 -4.50 15.76 9.57
N ASP A 195 -4.97 16.36 8.46
CA ASP A 195 -6.39 16.31 8.07
C ASP A 195 -6.79 14.94 7.48
N LYS A 196 -5.82 14.10 7.11
CA LYS A 196 -6.03 12.77 6.51
C LYS A 196 -5.74 11.60 7.45
N ALA A 197 -5.12 11.88 8.58
CA ALA A 197 -4.78 10.90 9.63
C ALA A 197 -5.94 10.73 10.63
#